data_AF-C0N1Z8-F1
#
_entry.id   AF-C0N1Z8-F1
#
_cell.length_a   1.000
_cell.length_b   1.000
_cell.length_c   1.000
_cell.angle_alpha   90.00
_cell.angle_beta   90.00
_cell.angle_gamma   90.00
#
_symmetry.space_group_name_H-M   'P 1'
#
loop_
_entity.id
_entity.type
_entity.pdbx_description
1 polymer ?
#
loop_
_entity_poly.entity_id
_entity_poly.type
_entity_poly.pdbx_seq_one_letter_code
_entity_poly.pdbx_strand_id
1 'polypeptide(L)' 'MTEKSAANLDEVICDCSGTTRGKIHSLIEQGIVDADTISRKTGALSGCGSCEWDIETILDQYIAEL' A
#
# COMPACT_ATOMS: atom_id res chain seq x y z
N MET A 1 -18.66 18.28 -8.95
CA MET A 1 -17.20 18.43 -8.83
C MET A 1 -16.65 17.03 -8.82
N THR A 2 -16.24 16.58 -9.99
CA THR A 2 -15.98 15.17 -10.29
C THR A 2 -14.49 14.94 -10.11
N GLU A 3 -14.08 14.33 -9.01
CA GLU A 3 -12.73 13.74 -8.91
C GLU A 3 -12.88 12.36 -8.28
N LYS A 4 -13.14 11.39 -9.18
CA LYS A 4 -12.91 9.97 -8.94
C LYS A 4 -11.43 9.86 -8.61
N SER A 5 -11.11 9.86 -7.31
CA SER A 5 -9.76 10.05 -6.78
C SER A 5 -8.80 9.08 -7.44
N ALA A 6 -7.99 9.58 -8.38
CA ALA A 6 -6.84 8.84 -8.87
C ALA A 6 -5.93 8.68 -7.65
N ALA A 7 -5.77 7.45 -7.19
CA ALA A 7 -4.86 7.11 -6.11
C ALA A 7 -3.52 7.83 -6.32
N ASN A 8 -3.15 8.73 -5.41
CA ASN A 8 -1.89 9.46 -5.51
C ASN A 8 -0.74 8.48 -5.27
N LEU A 9 -0.10 8.02 -6.35
CA LEU A 9 0.94 6.99 -6.29
C LEU A 9 2.22 7.46 -5.59
N ASP A 10 2.45 8.78 -5.52
CA ASP A 10 3.61 9.38 -4.85
C ASP A 10 3.36 9.60 -3.35
N GLU A 11 2.14 9.35 -2.86
CA GLU A 11 1.81 9.42 -1.44
C GLU A 11 2.66 8.44 -0.64
N VAL A 12 3.38 8.94 0.37
CA VAL A 12 4.12 8.12 1.32
C VAL A 12 3.12 7.51 2.30
N ILE A 13 3.04 6.17 2.30
CA ILE A 13 2.18 5.39 3.19
C ILE A 13 2.93 4.99 4.46
N CYS A 14 4.24 4.74 4.36
CA CYS A 14 5.08 4.45 5.52
C CYS A 14 6.22 5.46 5.63
N ASP A 15 6.13 6.38 6.60
CA ASP A 15 7.18 7.38 6.86
C ASP A 15 8.52 6.77 7.28
N CYS A 16 8.52 5.60 7.93
CA CYS A 16 9.75 4.96 8.39
C CYS A 16 10.61 4.43 7.24
N SER A 17 10.00 3.76 6.26
CA SER A 17 10.70 3.15 5.12
C SER A 17 10.65 4.00 3.86
N GLY A 18 9.81 5.05 3.83
CA GLY A 18 9.51 5.81 2.62
C GLY A 18 8.67 5.04 1.61
N THR A 19 7.95 3.99 2.04
CA THR A 19 7.11 3.21 1.12
C THR A 19 5.95 4.05 0.63
N THR A 20 5.82 4.21 -0.68
CA THR A 20 4.71 4.94 -1.30
C THR A 20 3.56 4.02 -1.70
N ARG A 21 2.39 4.64 -1.92
CA ARG A 21 1.21 3.96 -2.46
C ARG A 21 1.52 3.28 -3.79
N GLY A 22 2.20 3.97 -4.69
CA GLY A 22 2.60 3.42 -5.99
C GLY A 22 3.48 2.18 -5.87
N LYS A 23 4.36 2.13 -4.87
CA LYS A 23 5.17 0.94 -4.61
C LYS A 23 4.32 -0.26 -4.19
N ILE A 24 3.31 -0.04 -3.35
CA ILE A 24 2.37 -1.09 -2.90
C ILE A 24 1.52 -1.56 -4.09
N HIS A 25 0.92 -0.64 -4.85
CA HIS A 25 0.14 -1.00 -6.05
C HIS A 25 0.95 -1.80 -7.07
N SER A 26 2.21 -1.42 -7.32
CA SER A 26 3.08 -2.17 -8.22
C SER A 26 3.33 -3.61 -7.77
N LEU A 27 3.36 -3.88 -6.45
CA LEU A 27 3.47 -5.24 -5.92
C LEU A 27 2.15 -6.02 -6.08
N ILE A 28 1.03 -5.35 -5.85
CA ILE A 28 -0.31 -5.92 -6.03
C ILE A 28 -0.54 -6.33 -7.50
N GLU A 29 -0.13 -5.50 -8.46
CA GLU A 29 -0.17 -5.82 -9.90
C GLU A 29 0.68 -7.06 -10.26
N GLN A 30 1.71 -7.37 -9.47
CA GLN A 30 2.51 -8.59 -9.60
C GLN A 30 1.85 -9.80 -8.93
N GLY A 31 0.64 -9.66 -8.39
CA GLY A 31 -0.09 -10.68 -7.64
C GLY A 31 0.27 -10.77 -6.16
N ILE A 32 1.02 -9.80 -5.62
CA ILE A 32 1.41 -9.78 -4.21
C ILE A 32 0.34 -9.01 -3.42
N VAL A 33 -0.61 -9.75 -2.85
CA VAL A 33 -1.73 -9.22 -2.05
C VAL A 33 -1.63 -9.61 -0.58
N ASP A 34 -0.40 -9.78 -0.08
CA ASP A 34 -0.09 -10.23 1.29
C ASP A 34 0.76 -9.18 2.01
N ALA A 35 0.25 -8.68 3.15
CA ALA A 35 0.90 -7.62 3.94
C ALA A 35 2.31 -8.03 4.40
N ASP A 36 2.48 -9.31 4.74
CA ASP A 36 3.73 -9.92 5.17
C ASP A 36 4.82 -9.83 4.08
N THR A 37 4.45 -10.17 2.85
CA THR A 37 5.33 -10.11 1.68
C THR A 37 5.60 -8.67 1.25
N ILE A 38 4.61 -7.80 1.36
CA ILE A 38 4.78 -6.35 1.15
C ILE A 38 5.78 -5.78 2.16
N SER A 39 5.65 -6.15 3.43
CA SER A 39 6.60 -5.76 4.48
C SER A 39 8.02 -6.18 4.13
N ARG A 40 8.23 -7.47 3.79
CA ARG A 40 9.55 -7.99 3.40
C ARG A 40 10.15 -7.31 2.16
N LYS A 41 9.33 -6.85 1.21
CA LYS A 41 9.80 -6.23 -0.04
C LYS A 41 9.99 -4.72 0.05
N THR A 42 9.34 -4.06 0.99
CA THR A 42 9.33 -2.57 1.07
C THR A 42 9.90 -2.03 2.37
N GLY A 43 10.00 -2.85 3.42
CA GLY A 43 10.33 -2.40 4.77
C GLY A 43 9.14 -1.78 5.53
N ALA A 44 7.97 -1.60 4.89
CA ALA A 44 6.78 -1.16 5.60
C ALA A 44 6.40 -2.17 6.70
N LEU A 45 5.70 -1.73 7.75
CA LEU A 45 5.29 -2.55 8.91
C LEU A 45 6.43 -3.12 9.78
N SER A 46 7.70 -2.98 9.39
CA SER A 46 8.84 -3.46 10.18
C SER A 46 9.34 -2.46 11.24
N GLY A 47 8.82 -1.23 11.21
CA GLY A 47 9.22 -0.12 12.09
C GLY A 47 8.16 0.20 13.15
N CYS A 48 7.52 1.37 13.03
CA CYS A 48 6.55 1.87 14.03
C CYS A 48 5.16 1.23 13.96
N GLY A 49 4.80 0.58 12.85
CA GLY A 49 3.49 -0.01 12.62
C GLY A 49 2.36 0.98 12.28
N SER A 50 2.62 2.30 12.25
CA SER A 50 1.57 3.30 12.01
C SER A 50 0.86 3.19 10.66
N CYS A 51 1.51 2.60 9.66
CA CYS A 51 0.97 2.40 8.31
C CYS A 51 0.17 1.10 8.12
N GLU A 52 -0.07 0.32 9.19
CA GLU A 52 -0.78 -0.97 9.13
C GLU A 52 -2.18 -0.83 8.53
N TRP A 53 -3.00 0.03 9.10
CA TRP A 53 -4.37 0.28 8.64
C TRP A 53 -4.44 0.78 7.20
N ASP A 54 -3.49 1.62 6.78
CA ASP A 54 -3.45 2.14 5.41
C ASP A 54 -3.13 1.04 4.40
N ILE A 55 -2.18 0.16 4.73
CA ILE A 55 -1.79 -0.98 3.87
C ILE A 55 -2.92 -2.00 3.79
N GLU A 56 -3.56 -2.34 4.92
CA GLU A 56 -4.73 -3.22 4.94
C GLU A 56 -5.87 -2.64 4.10
N THR A 57 -6.17 -1.35 4.25
CA THR A 57 -7.21 -0.68 3.46
C THR A 57 -6.92 -0.75 1.96
N ILE A 58 -5.67 -0.56 1.54
CA ILE A 58 -5.27 -0.66 0.13
C ILE A 58 -5.50 -2.08 -0.40
N LEU A 59 -5.14 -3.10 0.38
CA LEU A 59 -5.33 -4.50 0.01
C LEU A 59 -6.81 -4.88 -0.08
N ASP A 60 -7.59 -4.48 0.91
CA ASP A 60 -9.04 -4.75 0.97
C ASP A 60 -9.76 -4.08 -0.21
N GLN A 61 -9.42 -2.83 -0.54
CA GLN A 61 -9.96 -2.14 -1.70
C GLN A 61 -9.65 -2.89 -3.00
N TYR A 62 -8.41 -3.36 -3.16
CA TYR A 62 -8.02 -4.13 -4.34
C TYR A 62 -8.78 -5.46 -4.43
N ILE A 63 -8.92 -6.18 -3.31
CA ILE A 63 -9.64 -7.46 -3.27
C ILE A 63 -11.13 -7.28 -3.54
N ALA A 64 -11.74 -6.19 -3.06
CA ALA A 64 -13.14 -5.89 -3.28
C ALA A 64 -13.46 -5.47 -4.74
N GLU A 65 -12.45 -5.02 -5.49
CA GLU A 65 -12.57 -4.66 -6.91
C GLU A 65 -12.37 -5.85 -7.88
N LEU A 66 -11.97 -7.02 -7.39
CA LEU A 66 -11.84 -8.28 -8.15
C LEU A 66 -13.18 -9.01 -8.29
#